data_AF-A0A949M805-F1
#
_entry.id   AF-A0A949M805-F1
#
_cell.length_a   1.000
_cell.length_b   1.000
_cell.length_c   1.000
_cell.angle_alpha   90.00
_cell.angle_beta   90.00
_cell.angle_gamma   90.00
#
_symmetry.space_group_name_H-M   'P 1'
#
loop_
_entity.id
_entity.type
_entity.pdbx_description
1 polymer ?
#
loop_
_entity_poly.entity_id
_entity_poly.type
_entity_poly.pdbx_seq_one_letter_code
_entity_poly.pdbx_strand_id
1 'polypeptide(L)'
;MHRLGFRLVRTPVFERAIRNWELDHQPFYFVQVGAHNGITSDPFHRFLIENIAWESILIEPQSPCVQTLQSIYADRPNIRIEHAAIGPEQETLRLYKVSDTAVGLPHWANQLASARREVILSHKDRIPDIEQYLQTEDVRCLGLAHVVAKHRFPRVDLLASDTEGFDFEIVKQIDSLPSSPEFIYYEHLHLSKLEYEQSLGFLKDRGYLTQAVNNGDTFAMKRC
;
A
#
# COMPACT_ATOMS: atom_id res chain seq x y z
N MET A 1 6.09 40.66 -17.82
CA MET A 1 6.38 40.36 -16.40
C MET A 1 5.89 38.95 -16.12
N HIS A 2 6.71 37.93 -16.39
CA HIS A 2 6.34 36.53 -16.20
C HIS A 2 6.41 36.19 -14.71
N ARG A 3 5.25 35.94 -14.07
CA ARG A 3 5.23 35.31 -12.75
C ARG A 3 5.57 33.85 -12.93
N LEU A 4 6.79 33.46 -12.56
CA LEU A 4 7.12 32.06 -12.33
C LEU A 4 6.24 31.58 -11.17
N GLY A 5 5.18 30.86 -11.50
CA GLY A 5 4.18 30.38 -10.56
C GLY A 5 4.69 29.18 -9.78
N PHE A 6 5.43 29.43 -8.71
CA PHE A 6 5.74 28.36 -7.74
C PHE A 6 4.64 28.30 -6.68
N ARG A 7 4.18 27.08 -6.39
CA ARG A 7 3.26 26.81 -5.27
C ARG A 7 4.09 26.22 -4.14
N LEU A 8 4.17 26.95 -3.03
CA LEU A 8 4.66 26.38 -1.77
C LEU A 8 3.63 25.36 -1.29
N VAL A 9 4.04 24.10 -1.23
CA VAL A 9 3.24 23.02 -0.63
C VAL A 9 3.97 22.59 0.63
N ARG A 10 3.24 22.50 1.74
CA ARG A 10 3.80 22.01 3.00
C ARG A 10 4.02 20.50 2.87
N THR A 11 5.21 20.03 3.22
CA THR A 11 5.50 18.59 3.29
C THR A 11 4.47 17.89 4.17
N PRO A 12 3.85 16.79 3.69
CA PRO A 12 2.93 15.99 4.49
C PRO A 12 3.52 15.58 5.84
N VAL A 13 2.64 15.41 6.84
CA VAL A 13 3.08 15.06 8.20
C VAL A 13 3.82 13.72 8.23
N PHE A 14 3.32 12.71 7.50
CA PHE A 14 3.94 11.39 7.41
C PHE A 14 5.35 11.48 6.81
N GLU A 15 5.53 12.24 5.72
CA GLU A 15 6.83 12.39 5.06
C GLU A 15 7.85 13.02 6.01
N ARG A 16 7.47 14.09 6.72
CA ARG A 16 8.37 14.70 7.72
C ARG A 16 8.73 13.74 8.85
N ALA A 17 7.79 12.96 9.35
CA ALA A 17 8.04 12.01 10.44
C ALA A 17 9.03 10.92 10.00
N ILE A 18 8.78 10.30 8.84
CA ILE A 18 9.67 9.27 8.27
C ILE A 18 11.06 9.83 7.98
N ARG A 19 11.14 11.00 7.33
CA ARG A 19 12.42 11.65 6.99
C ARG A 19 13.26 11.99 8.21
N ASN A 20 12.63 12.41 9.31
CA ASN A 20 13.37 12.67 10.54
C ASN A 20 13.86 11.37 11.19
N TRP A 21 13.05 10.32 11.17
CA TRP A 21 13.39 9.03 11.78
C TRP A 21 14.53 8.31 11.05
N GLU A 22 14.52 8.32 9.70
CA GLU A 22 15.53 7.64 8.88
C GLU A 22 16.94 8.24 9.00
N LEU A 23 17.09 9.44 9.58
CA LEU A 23 18.40 10.04 9.81
C LEU A 23 19.24 9.25 10.82
N ASP A 24 18.60 8.69 11.85
CA ASP A 24 19.27 7.97 12.94
C ASP A 24 19.04 6.45 12.88
N HIS A 25 18.19 5.95 11.97
CA HIS A 25 17.75 4.55 11.92
C HIS A 25 17.94 3.92 10.53
N GLN A 26 19.20 3.74 10.12
CA GLN A 26 19.57 3.06 8.87
C GLN A 26 20.16 1.67 9.11
N PRO A 27 19.94 0.69 8.22
CA PRO A 27 19.04 0.75 7.06
C PRO A 27 17.57 0.80 7.48
N PHE A 28 16.70 1.41 6.67
CA PHE A 28 15.26 1.57 6.92
C PHE A 28 14.48 0.45 6.20
N TYR A 29 13.64 -0.30 6.93
CA TYR A 29 12.93 -1.46 6.39
C TYR A 29 11.48 -1.12 6.06
N PHE A 30 11.14 -1.13 4.77
CA PHE A 30 9.84 -0.75 4.26
C PHE A 30 9.10 -1.94 3.64
N VAL A 31 7.82 -2.09 3.97
CA VAL A 31 6.92 -3.07 3.32
C VAL A 31 5.70 -2.32 2.78
N GLN A 32 5.43 -2.47 1.49
CA GLN A 32 4.25 -1.92 0.83
C GLN A 32 3.37 -3.06 0.31
N VAL A 33 2.10 -3.06 0.70
CA VAL A 33 1.08 -4.00 0.21
C VAL A 33 0.14 -3.26 -0.75
N GLY A 34 -0.04 -3.80 -1.95
CA GLY A 34 -0.78 -3.12 -3.01
C GLY A 34 0.07 -2.01 -3.65
N ALA A 35 1.26 -2.37 -4.12
CA ALA A 35 2.17 -1.39 -4.72
C ALA A 35 1.74 -0.93 -6.13
N HIS A 36 0.78 -1.61 -6.77
CA HIS A 36 0.37 -1.37 -8.15
C HIS A 36 1.61 -1.26 -9.08
N ASN A 37 1.75 -0.18 -9.85
CA ASN A 37 2.92 0.06 -10.69
C ASN A 37 4.07 0.80 -9.96
N GLY A 38 3.91 1.10 -8.67
CA GLY A 38 4.91 1.75 -7.82
C GLY A 38 5.20 3.21 -8.15
N ILE A 39 4.34 3.87 -8.94
CA ILE A 39 4.49 5.27 -9.37
C ILE A 39 3.18 6.03 -9.27
N THR A 40 2.12 5.50 -9.91
CA THR A 40 0.83 6.20 -10.01
C THR A 40 0.20 6.28 -8.64
N SER A 41 -0.04 7.51 -8.17
CA SER A 41 -0.64 7.79 -6.85
C SER A 41 0.17 7.27 -5.65
N ASP A 42 1.41 6.82 -5.86
CA ASP A 42 2.23 6.23 -4.80
C ASP A 42 3.01 7.31 -4.02
N PRO A 43 2.69 7.57 -2.74
CA PRO A 43 3.38 8.57 -1.94
C PRO A 43 4.82 8.17 -1.55
N PHE A 44 5.19 6.89 -1.73
CA PHE A 44 6.47 6.31 -1.33
C PHE A 44 7.47 6.16 -2.47
N HIS A 45 7.04 6.24 -3.74
CA HIS A 45 7.93 6.16 -4.91
C HIS A 45 9.18 7.04 -4.77
N ARG A 46 8.99 8.28 -4.32
CA ARG A 46 10.09 9.24 -4.13
C ARG A 46 11.12 8.77 -3.10
N PHE A 47 10.69 8.13 -2.01
CA PHE A 47 11.61 7.57 -1.01
C PHE A 47 12.43 6.41 -1.60
N LEU A 48 11.78 5.53 -2.36
CA LEU A 48 12.38 4.37 -2.99
C LEU A 48 13.50 4.74 -3.97
N ILE A 49 13.33 5.82 -4.74
CA ILE A 49 14.32 6.27 -5.74
C ILE A 49 15.42 7.16 -5.15
N GLU A 50 15.12 7.96 -4.13
CA GLU A 50 16.09 8.90 -3.54
C GLU A 50 17.06 8.24 -2.55
N ASN A 51 16.62 7.22 -1.81
CA ASN A 51 17.40 6.67 -0.70
C ASN A 51 17.89 5.23 -0.98
N ILE A 52 19.21 5.02 -0.92
CA ILE A 52 19.82 3.69 -1.06
C ILE A 52 19.78 2.86 0.23
N ALA A 53 19.48 3.48 1.37
CA ALA A 53 19.42 2.81 2.68
C ALA A 53 18.06 2.17 2.97
N TRP A 54 17.09 2.26 2.06
CA TRP A 54 15.79 1.62 2.19
C TRP A 54 15.84 0.17 1.70
N GLU A 55 15.75 -0.78 2.62
CA GLU A 55 15.46 -2.17 2.27
C GLU A 55 13.95 -2.30 2.13
N SER A 56 13.46 -2.57 0.92
CA SER A 56 12.01 -2.54 0.62
C SER A 56 11.49 -3.88 0.11
N ILE A 57 10.26 -4.22 0.50
CA ILE A 57 9.44 -5.27 -0.12
C ILE A 57 8.19 -4.61 -0.68
N LEU A 58 8.01 -4.67 -2.00
CA LEU A 58 6.80 -4.23 -2.68
C LEU A 58 5.97 -5.47 -3.05
N ILE A 59 4.74 -5.52 -2.58
CA ILE A 59 3.86 -6.67 -2.70
C ILE A 59 2.69 -6.28 -3.60
N GLU A 60 2.51 -7.00 -4.70
CA GLU A 60 1.48 -6.70 -5.69
C GLU A 60 0.90 -8.00 -6.27
N PRO A 61 -0.44 -8.18 -6.25
CA PRO A 61 -1.06 -9.38 -6.79
C PRO A 61 -1.29 -9.36 -8.32
N GLN A 62 -1.35 -8.20 -8.97
CA GLN A 62 -1.65 -8.13 -10.41
C GLN A 62 -0.42 -8.38 -11.27
N SER A 63 -0.46 -9.41 -12.10
CA SER A 63 0.66 -9.83 -12.95
C SER A 63 1.27 -8.69 -13.82
N PRO A 64 0.50 -7.83 -14.52
CA PRO A 64 1.07 -6.73 -15.31
C PRO A 64 1.78 -5.66 -14.46
N CYS A 65 1.28 -5.41 -13.24
CA CYS A 65 1.82 -4.44 -12.31
C CYS A 65 3.15 -4.94 -11.73
N VAL A 66 3.24 -6.23 -11.39
CA VAL A 66 4.50 -6.88 -10.97
C VAL A 66 5.58 -6.76 -12.03
N GLN A 67 5.26 -7.01 -13.30
CA GLN A 67 6.21 -6.86 -14.42
C GLN A 67 6.71 -5.41 -14.53
N THR A 68 5.81 -4.45 -14.34
CA THR A 68 6.14 -3.02 -14.35
C THR A 68 7.07 -2.66 -13.19
N LEU A 69 6.76 -3.10 -11.97
CA LEU A 69 7.60 -2.91 -10.78
C LEU A 69 9.01 -3.50 -10.98
N GLN A 70 9.10 -4.72 -11.49
CA GLN A 70 10.38 -5.38 -11.78
C GLN A 70 11.21 -4.60 -12.80
N SER A 71 10.56 -4.00 -13.81
CA SER A 71 11.25 -3.17 -14.79
C SER A 71 11.70 -1.83 -14.22
N ILE A 72 10.86 -1.18 -13.40
CA ILE A 72 11.17 0.14 -12.81
C ILE A 72 12.33 0.05 -11.81
N TYR A 73 12.36 -1.03 -11.02
CA TYR A 73 13.32 -1.20 -9.94
C TYR A 73 14.43 -2.22 -10.26
N ALA A 74 14.64 -2.55 -11.54
CA ALA A 74 15.59 -3.57 -11.99
C ALA A 74 17.05 -3.33 -11.53
N ASP A 75 17.44 -2.07 -11.37
CA ASP A 75 18.78 -1.64 -10.95
C ASP A 75 18.89 -1.38 -9.43
N ARG A 76 17.85 -1.71 -8.65
CA ARG A 76 17.77 -1.44 -7.20
C ARG A 76 17.70 -2.76 -6.41
N PRO A 77 18.84 -3.38 -6.07
CA PRO A 77 18.88 -4.68 -5.38
C PRO A 77 18.29 -4.65 -3.96
N ASN A 78 18.16 -3.47 -3.37
CA ASN A 78 17.53 -3.24 -2.07
C ASN A 78 15.99 -3.27 -2.13
N ILE A 79 15.39 -3.32 -3.32
CA ILE A 79 13.94 -3.42 -3.52
C ILE A 79 13.58 -4.82 -4.02
N ARG A 80 12.76 -5.52 -3.24
CA ARG A 80 12.30 -6.89 -3.52
C ARG A 80 10.84 -6.83 -3.93
N ILE A 81 10.49 -7.50 -5.03
CA ILE A 81 9.10 -7.57 -5.51
C ILE A 81 8.52 -8.94 -5.15
N GLU A 82 7.38 -8.95 -4.47
CA GLU A 82 6.62 -10.17 -4.15
C GLU A 82 5.31 -10.19 -4.96
N HIS A 83 5.15 -11.20 -5.81
CA HIS A 83 3.93 -11.44 -6.56
C HIS A 83 2.95 -12.27 -5.71
N ALA A 84 2.18 -11.58 -4.87
CA ALA A 84 1.18 -12.19 -4.00
C ALA A 84 0.17 -11.15 -3.52
N ALA A 85 -1.03 -11.61 -3.13
CA ALA A 85 -1.89 -10.87 -2.23
C ALA A 85 -1.51 -11.15 -0.77
N ILE A 86 -1.81 -10.20 0.13
CA ILE A 86 -1.70 -10.41 1.57
C ILE A 86 -3.08 -10.65 2.17
N GLY A 87 -3.19 -11.70 2.98
CA GLY A 87 -4.43 -12.05 3.65
C GLY A 87 -4.24 -13.24 4.59
N PRO A 88 -5.33 -13.91 4.98
CA PRO A 88 -5.25 -15.20 5.67
C PRO A 88 -4.40 -16.17 4.84
N GLU A 89 -3.52 -16.94 5.51
CA GLU A 89 -2.64 -17.87 4.81
C GLU A 89 -3.46 -18.99 4.17
N GLN A 90 -3.53 -18.98 2.84
CA GLN A 90 -4.30 -19.92 2.01
C GLN A 90 -3.61 -20.02 0.64
N GLU A 91 -3.80 -21.12 -0.09
CA GLU A 91 -3.08 -21.32 -1.36
C GLU A 91 -3.36 -20.23 -2.39
N THR A 92 -4.63 -19.86 -2.56
CA THR A 92 -5.09 -18.91 -3.58
C THR A 92 -6.17 -17.97 -3.05
N LEU A 93 -6.18 -16.73 -3.52
CA LEU A 93 -7.23 -15.73 -3.33
C LEU A 93 -7.81 -15.36 -4.69
N ARG A 94 -9.13 -15.21 -4.78
CA ARG A 94 -9.76 -14.63 -5.96
C ARG A 94 -9.69 -13.11 -5.89
N LEU A 95 -8.92 -12.51 -6.79
CA LEU A 95 -8.84 -11.08 -6.98
C LEU A 95 -9.89 -10.65 -8.01
N TYR A 96 -10.67 -9.63 -7.70
CA TYR A 96 -11.55 -8.95 -8.64
C TYR A 96 -10.86 -7.69 -9.14
N LYS A 97 -10.79 -7.49 -10.45
CA LYS A 97 -10.14 -6.32 -11.03
C LYS A 97 -10.86 -5.81 -12.28
N VAL A 98 -10.59 -4.57 -12.65
CA VAL A 98 -10.99 -4.06 -13.98
C VAL A 98 -10.06 -4.65 -15.05
N SER A 99 -10.62 -5.00 -16.21
CA SER A 99 -9.86 -5.59 -17.31
C SER A 99 -8.73 -4.69 -17.80
N ASP A 100 -7.53 -5.27 -17.92
CA ASP A 100 -6.36 -4.58 -18.49
C ASP A 100 -6.53 -4.22 -19.98
N THR A 101 -7.50 -4.85 -20.65
CA THR A 101 -7.79 -4.64 -22.07
C THR A 101 -8.98 -3.70 -22.32
N ALA A 102 -9.61 -3.20 -21.25
CA ALA A 102 -10.73 -2.28 -21.37
C ALA A 102 -10.28 -0.96 -22.01
N VAL A 103 -11.00 -0.54 -23.05
CA VAL A 103 -10.72 0.70 -23.79
C VAL A 103 -11.73 1.77 -23.38
N GLY A 104 -11.29 3.03 -23.34
CA GLY A 104 -12.16 4.16 -23.02
C GLY A 104 -12.43 4.36 -21.52
N LEU A 105 -11.72 3.61 -20.66
CA LEU A 105 -11.78 3.80 -19.23
C LEU A 105 -10.84 4.91 -18.76
N PRO A 106 -11.13 5.52 -17.59
CA PRO A 106 -10.20 6.44 -16.96
C PRO A 106 -8.83 5.79 -16.72
N HIS A 107 -7.75 6.56 -16.84
CA HIS A 107 -6.37 6.06 -16.69
C HIS A 107 -6.08 5.38 -15.34
N TRP A 108 -6.88 5.68 -14.31
CA TRP A 108 -6.75 5.13 -12.97
C TRP A 108 -7.51 3.81 -12.78
N ALA A 109 -8.29 3.35 -13.76
CA ALA A 109 -9.18 2.20 -13.62
C ALA A 109 -8.45 0.88 -13.34
N ASN A 110 -7.21 0.73 -13.78
CA ASN A 110 -6.39 -0.45 -13.52
C ASN A 110 -5.85 -0.54 -12.08
N GLN A 111 -5.97 0.54 -11.29
CA GLN A 111 -5.73 0.50 -9.84
C GLN A 111 -6.84 -0.24 -9.10
N LEU A 112 -8.03 -0.37 -9.71
CA LEU A 112 -9.16 -1.06 -9.09
C LEU A 112 -8.94 -2.58 -9.11
N ALA A 113 -8.36 -3.10 -8.03
CA ALA A 113 -8.21 -4.51 -7.76
C ALA A 113 -8.42 -4.80 -6.27
N SER A 114 -9.32 -5.72 -5.94
CA SER A 114 -9.68 -6.01 -4.54
C SER A 114 -10.12 -7.47 -4.38
N ALA A 115 -9.94 -7.99 -3.17
CA ALA A 115 -10.56 -9.26 -2.77
C ALA A 115 -12.09 -9.16 -2.66
N ARG A 116 -12.63 -7.94 -2.60
CA ARG A 116 -14.05 -7.65 -2.39
C ARG A 116 -14.66 -7.10 -3.68
N ARG A 117 -15.50 -7.92 -4.33
CA ARG A 117 -16.15 -7.57 -5.61
C ARG A 117 -16.94 -6.25 -5.52
N GLU A 118 -17.61 -6.05 -4.40
CA GLU A 118 -18.43 -4.88 -4.09
C GLU A 118 -17.63 -3.57 -4.07
N VAL A 119 -16.34 -3.60 -3.72
CA VAL A 119 -15.50 -2.39 -3.75
C VAL A 119 -15.30 -1.93 -5.19
N ILE A 120 -15.01 -2.87 -6.10
CA ILE A 120 -14.89 -2.56 -7.53
C ILE A 120 -16.21 -1.97 -8.04
N LEU A 121 -17.34 -2.62 -7.74
CA LEU A 121 -18.65 -2.15 -8.22
C LEU A 121 -19.13 -0.83 -7.61
N SER A 122 -18.59 -0.42 -6.46
CA SER A 122 -18.91 0.88 -5.86
C SER A 122 -18.49 2.06 -6.77
N HIS A 123 -17.58 1.82 -7.72
CA HIS A 123 -17.08 2.81 -8.67
C HIS A 123 -17.98 3.06 -9.89
N LYS A 124 -19.18 2.46 -9.95
CA LYS A 124 -20.12 2.59 -11.08
C LYS A 124 -20.49 4.04 -11.45
N ASP A 125 -20.45 4.95 -10.47
CA ASP A 125 -20.74 6.38 -10.70
C ASP A 125 -19.63 7.08 -11.52
N ARG A 126 -18.42 6.51 -11.51
CA ARG A 126 -17.24 7.00 -12.24
C ARG A 126 -16.94 6.19 -13.49
N ILE A 127 -17.32 4.91 -13.49
CA ILE A 127 -17.21 3.98 -14.62
C ILE A 127 -18.59 3.37 -14.84
N PRO A 128 -19.43 3.95 -15.72
CA PRO A 128 -20.73 3.37 -16.05
C PRO A 128 -20.58 1.94 -16.57
N ASP A 129 -21.52 1.07 -16.17
CA ASP A 129 -21.53 -0.35 -16.55
C ASP A 129 -20.23 -1.08 -16.20
N ILE A 130 -19.58 -0.74 -15.08
CA ILE A 130 -18.28 -1.30 -14.65
C ILE A 130 -18.29 -2.84 -14.57
N GLU A 131 -19.46 -3.44 -14.33
CA GLU A 131 -19.67 -4.88 -14.32
C GLU A 131 -19.20 -5.55 -15.62
N GLN A 132 -19.28 -4.87 -16.78
CA GLN A 132 -18.85 -5.41 -18.06
C GLN A 132 -17.33 -5.55 -18.19
N TYR A 133 -16.58 -4.77 -17.39
CA TYR A 133 -15.12 -4.77 -17.39
C TYR A 133 -14.55 -5.61 -16.24
N LEU A 134 -15.39 -6.20 -15.39
CA LEU A 134 -14.96 -6.98 -14.24
C LEU A 134 -14.31 -8.30 -14.71
N GLN A 135 -13.08 -8.52 -14.26
CA GLN A 135 -12.35 -9.76 -14.43
C GLN A 135 -11.95 -10.33 -13.07
N THR A 136 -11.59 -11.61 -13.06
CA THR A 136 -11.06 -12.30 -11.90
C THR A 136 -9.73 -12.95 -12.21
N GLU A 137 -8.80 -12.87 -11.28
CA GLU A 137 -7.49 -13.54 -11.32
C GLU A 137 -7.33 -14.32 -10.02
N ASP A 138 -7.01 -15.62 -10.10
CA ASP A 138 -6.66 -16.40 -8.91
C ASP A 138 -5.17 -16.19 -8.62
N VAL A 139 -4.88 -15.50 -7.52
CA VAL A 139 -3.52 -15.08 -7.13
C VAL A 139 -3.07 -15.81 -5.88
N ARG A 140 -1.76 -15.98 -5.71
CA ARG A 140 -1.21 -16.53 -4.47
C ARG A 140 -1.55 -15.61 -3.30
N CYS A 141 -1.96 -16.17 -2.17
CA CYS A 141 -2.22 -15.43 -0.94
C CYS A 141 -1.21 -15.83 0.14
N LEU A 142 -0.58 -14.86 0.78
CA LEU A 142 0.39 -15.10 1.84
C LEU A 142 0.07 -14.26 3.08
N GLY A 143 0.43 -14.77 4.25
CA GLY A 143 0.45 -13.94 5.45
C GLY A 143 1.59 -12.91 5.39
N LEU A 144 1.37 -11.73 5.95
CA LEU A 144 2.36 -10.65 5.97
C LEU A 144 3.68 -11.10 6.61
N ALA A 145 3.59 -11.79 7.75
CA ALA A 145 4.75 -12.33 8.46
C ALA A 145 5.54 -13.36 7.63
N HIS A 146 4.84 -14.18 6.81
CA HIS A 146 5.48 -15.13 5.91
C HIS A 146 6.36 -14.38 4.90
N VAL A 147 5.83 -13.34 4.25
CA VAL A 147 6.58 -12.57 3.25
C VAL A 147 7.78 -11.87 3.88
N VAL A 148 7.61 -11.23 5.04
CA VAL A 148 8.69 -10.58 5.78
C VAL A 148 9.80 -11.58 6.15
N ALA A 149 9.43 -12.77 6.64
CA ALA A 149 10.38 -13.83 6.97
C ALA A 149 11.10 -14.41 5.74
N LYS A 150 10.37 -14.62 4.63
CA LYS A 150 10.92 -15.10 3.35
C LYS A 150 12.05 -14.20 2.85
N HIS A 151 11.86 -12.88 2.95
CA HIS A 151 12.84 -11.87 2.54
C HIS A 151 13.87 -11.52 3.63
N ARG A 152 13.79 -12.18 4.80
CA ARG A 152 14.73 -12.05 5.93
C ARG A 152 14.81 -10.62 6.49
N PHE A 153 13.70 -9.91 6.50
CA PHE A 153 13.64 -8.60 7.14
C PHE A 153 13.71 -8.78 8.67
N PRO A 154 14.70 -8.17 9.36
CA PRO A 154 14.85 -8.32 10.80
C PRO A 154 13.79 -7.53 11.58
N ARG A 155 13.18 -6.53 10.93
CA ARG A 155 12.13 -5.66 11.44
C ARG A 155 11.37 -5.03 10.28
N VAL A 156 10.28 -4.34 10.60
CA VAL A 156 9.57 -3.46 9.66
C VAL A 156 9.56 -2.08 10.33
N ASP A 157 10.09 -1.05 9.68
CA ASP A 157 10.06 0.33 10.17
C ASP A 157 8.80 1.04 9.66
N LEU A 158 8.42 0.80 8.40
CA LEU A 158 7.17 1.29 7.80
C LEU A 158 6.40 0.15 7.13
N LEU A 159 5.13 0.03 7.48
CA LEU A 159 4.14 -0.75 6.73
C LEU A 159 3.21 0.22 5.98
N ALA A 160 3.15 0.11 4.65
CA ALA A 160 2.15 0.79 3.82
C ALA A 160 1.16 -0.23 3.24
N SER A 161 -0.10 0.13 3.15
CA SER A 161 -1.16 -0.66 2.53
C SER A 161 -2.06 0.24 1.68
N ASP A 162 -2.34 -0.20 0.46
CA ASP A 162 -3.34 0.37 -0.43
C ASP A 162 -3.97 -0.79 -1.22
N THR A 163 -5.03 -1.39 -0.65
CA THR A 163 -5.59 -2.64 -1.17
C THR A 163 -7.09 -2.57 -1.45
N GLU A 164 -7.60 -1.37 -1.67
CA GLU A 164 -8.98 -1.12 -2.09
C GLU A 164 -9.95 -1.87 -1.15
N GLY A 165 -9.82 -1.61 0.16
CA GLY A 165 -10.75 -2.08 1.19
C GLY A 165 -10.34 -3.34 1.97
N PHE A 166 -9.14 -3.87 1.77
CA PHE A 166 -8.57 -4.96 2.61
C PHE A 166 -7.54 -4.48 3.64
N ASP A 167 -7.35 -3.16 3.71
CA ASP A 167 -6.26 -2.50 4.44
C ASP A 167 -6.28 -2.77 5.94
N PHE A 168 -7.45 -2.76 6.57
CA PHE A 168 -7.53 -3.09 7.99
C PHE A 168 -7.20 -4.56 8.27
N GLU A 169 -7.52 -5.48 7.36
CA GLU A 169 -7.12 -6.89 7.48
C GLU A 169 -5.60 -7.06 7.43
N ILE A 170 -4.91 -6.22 6.67
CA ILE A 170 -3.44 -6.16 6.64
C ILE A 170 -2.89 -5.55 7.92
N VAL A 171 -3.45 -4.43 8.37
CA VAL A 171 -3.06 -3.76 9.64
C VAL A 171 -3.20 -4.70 10.84
N LYS A 172 -4.20 -5.60 10.86
CA LYS A 172 -4.35 -6.58 11.94
C LYS A 172 -3.18 -7.58 12.05
N GLN A 173 -2.39 -7.75 10.99
CA GLN A 173 -1.28 -8.71 10.97
C GLN A 173 0.02 -8.16 11.59
N ILE A 174 0.06 -6.90 12.04
CA ILE A 174 1.29 -6.28 12.57
C ILE A 174 1.85 -6.97 13.81
N ASP A 175 1.03 -7.68 14.58
CA ASP A 175 1.49 -8.41 15.78
C ASP A 175 2.24 -9.70 15.42
N SER A 176 2.11 -10.18 14.18
CA SER A 176 2.84 -11.36 13.68
C SER A 176 4.19 -11.00 13.07
N LEU A 177 4.50 -9.70 12.97
CA LEU A 177 5.78 -9.22 12.46
C LEU A 177 6.90 -9.40 13.51
N PRO A 178 8.18 -9.49 13.08
CA PRO A 178 9.32 -9.60 13.99
C PRO A 178 9.44 -8.40 14.95
N SER A 179 8.88 -7.26 14.57
CA SER A 179 8.67 -6.10 15.43
C SER A 179 7.42 -5.37 14.97
N SER A 180 6.72 -4.72 15.90
CA SER A 180 5.68 -3.76 15.52
C SER A 180 6.30 -2.63 14.68
N PRO A 181 5.69 -2.17 13.58
CA PRO A 181 6.21 -1.06 12.77
C PRO A 181 6.37 0.24 13.56
N GLU A 182 7.31 1.11 13.20
CA GLU A 182 7.33 2.46 13.75
C GLU A 182 6.19 3.31 13.16
N PHE A 183 5.99 3.12 11.85
CA PHE A 183 5.01 3.81 11.06
C PHE A 183 4.08 2.82 10.35
N ILE A 184 2.80 3.18 10.28
CA ILE A 184 1.82 2.49 9.46
C ILE A 184 1.10 3.54 8.61
N TYR A 185 1.01 3.29 7.32
CA TYR A 185 0.21 4.08 6.39
C TYR A 185 -0.79 3.15 5.73
N TYR A 186 -2.06 3.47 5.75
CA TYR A 186 -3.05 2.61 5.12
C TYR A 186 -4.22 3.41 4.55
N GLU A 187 -4.76 2.90 3.46
CA GLU A 187 -5.98 3.44 2.87
C GLU A 187 -7.18 3.08 3.75
N HIS A 188 -7.96 4.08 4.16
CA HIS A 188 -9.23 3.93 4.85
C HIS A 188 -10.45 4.31 4.00
N LEU A 189 -10.26 4.84 2.78
CA LEU A 189 -11.35 5.31 1.91
C LEU A 189 -12.40 4.23 1.67
N HIS A 190 -11.95 2.99 1.48
CA HIS A 190 -12.79 1.84 1.16
C HIS A 190 -13.18 0.99 2.38
N LEU A 191 -12.86 1.45 3.60
CA LEU A 191 -13.33 0.82 4.83
C LEU A 191 -14.75 1.30 5.17
N SER A 192 -15.57 0.40 5.70
CA SER A 192 -16.80 0.82 6.37
C SER A 192 -16.48 1.69 7.58
N LYS A 193 -17.44 2.53 8.00
CA LYS A 193 -17.30 3.35 9.21
C LYS A 193 -16.90 2.50 10.43
N LEU A 194 -17.48 1.31 10.56
CA LEU A 194 -17.18 0.38 11.65
C LEU A 194 -15.74 -0.16 11.56
N GLU A 195 -15.30 -0.60 10.38
CA GLU A 195 -13.92 -1.08 10.18
C GLU A 195 -12.91 0.02 10.46
N TYR A 196 -13.18 1.26 10.04
CA TYR A 196 -12.30 2.39 10.33
C TYR A 196 -12.25 2.72 11.83
N GLU A 197 -13.39 2.77 12.53
CA GLU A 197 -13.40 2.95 13.99
C GLU A 197 -12.64 1.84 14.72
N GLN A 198 -12.79 0.59 14.26
CA GLN A 198 -12.05 -0.56 14.78
C GLN A 198 -10.55 -0.46 14.50
N SER A 199 -10.14 0.02 13.33
CA SER A 199 -8.72 0.18 12.98
C SER A 199 -8.03 1.22 13.86
N LEU A 200 -8.72 2.33 14.15
CA LEU A 200 -8.24 3.36 15.06
C LEU A 200 -8.10 2.83 16.49
N GLY A 201 -9.10 2.07 16.98
CA GLY A 201 -9.05 1.42 18.29
C GLY A 201 -7.90 0.42 18.40
N PHE A 202 -7.79 -0.46 17.40
CA PHE A 202 -6.74 -1.48 17.31
C PHE A 202 -5.32 -0.89 17.38
N LEU A 203 -5.09 0.21 16.66
CA LEU A 203 -3.81 0.92 16.65
C LEU A 203 -3.56 1.68 17.96
N LYS A 204 -4.58 2.32 18.52
CA LYS A 204 -4.49 3.02 19.81
C LYS A 204 -4.11 2.05 20.94
N ASP A 205 -4.70 0.86 20.97
CA ASP A 205 -4.41 -0.17 21.98
C ASP A 205 -2.97 -0.69 21.89
N ARG A 206 -2.32 -0.52 20.74
CA ARG A 206 -0.90 -0.82 20.49
C ARG A 206 0.02 0.39 20.63
N GLY A 207 -0.49 1.49 21.18
CA GLY A 207 0.30 2.68 21.48
C GLY A 207 0.57 3.60 20.29
N TYR A 208 -0.18 3.48 19.19
CA TYR A 208 -0.05 4.39 18.05
C TYR A 208 -0.91 5.65 18.21
N LEU A 209 -0.40 6.76 17.67
CA LEU A 209 -1.15 7.97 17.36
C LEU A 209 -1.53 7.95 15.89
N THR A 210 -2.81 8.06 15.59
CA THR A 210 -3.35 8.04 14.23
C THR A 210 -3.76 9.44 13.78
N GLN A 211 -3.50 9.77 12.51
CA GLN A 211 -3.93 11.00 11.87
C GLN A 211 -4.35 10.71 10.42
N ALA A 212 -5.51 11.22 10.00
CA ALA A 212 -5.88 11.25 8.58
C ALA A 212 -4.94 12.20 7.82
N VAL A 213 -4.32 11.69 6.74
CA VAL A 213 -3.39 12.45 5.89
C VAL A 213 -4.14 13.22 4.81
N ASN A 214 -5.23 12.64 4.32
CA ASN A 214 -6.18 13.21 3.38
C ASN A 214 -7.57 12.56 3.62
N ASN A 215 -8.46 12.58 2.62
CA ASN A 215 -9.80 12.01 2.74
C ASN A 215 -9.87 10.48 2.64
N GLY A 216 -8.76 9.82 2.30
CA GLY A 216 -8.70 8.39 2.04
C GLY A 216 -7.59 7.65 2.79
N ASP A 217 -6.60 8.34 3.36
CA ASP A 217 -5.43 7.71 3.97
C ASP A 217 -5.24 8.06 5.44
N THR A 218 -4.83 7.07 6.23
CA THR A 218 -4.45 7.23 7.63
C THR A 218 -2.98 6.93 7.82
N PHE A 219 -2.31 7.80 8.56
CA PHE A 219 -0.95 7.58 9.05
C PHE A 219 -0.99 7.34 10.56
N ALA A 220 -0.28 6.32 11.02
CA ALA A 220 -0.11 5.99 12.42
C ALA A 220 1.37 5.94 12.77
N MET A 221 1.72 6.48 13.92
CA MET A 221 3.09 6.53 14.44
C MET A 221 3.08 6.08 15.89
N LYS A 222 4.03 5.25 16.32
CA LYS A 222 4.14 4.87 17.73
C LYS A 222 4.37 6.08 18.63
N ARG A 223 3.83 6.01 19.84
CA ARG A 223 4.18 6.94 20.91
C ARG A 223 5.59 6.62 21.41
N CYS A 224 6.47 7.61 21.33
CA CYS A 224 7.73 7.64 22.08
C CYS A 224 7.46 7.68 23.60
#